data_AF-X1SVG8-F1
#
_entry.id   AF-X1SVG8-F1
#
_cell.length_a   1.000
_cell.length_b   1.000
_cell.length_c   1.000
_cell.angle_alpha   90.00
_cell.angle_beta   90.00
_cell.angle_gamma   90.00
#
_symmetry.space_group_name_H-M   'P 1'
#
loop_
_entity.id
_entity.type
_entity.pdbx_description
1 polymer ?
#
loop_
_entity_poly.entity_id
_entity_poly.type
_entity_poly.pdbx_seq_one_letter_code
_entity_poly.pdbx_strand_id
1 'polypeptide(L)'
;FIAQDITQLIIFRAIQGAGAYSSILQAIIGDIYEKEEHGKGMGLLALSMSLGYFGGIVIGGYISSYLGFRNIFSITGILTIISGVVMIIFLKEKGNKMVKSDTRTF
;
A
#
# COMPACT_ATOMS: atom_id res chain seq x y z
N PHE A 1 -6.56 -17.51 -16.76
CA PHE A 1 -6.20 -17.35 -18.19
C PHE A 1 -6.42 -15.88 -18.54
N ILE A 2 -5.37 -15.04 -18.48
CA ILE A 2 -5.19 -13.64 -18.99
C ILE A 2 -3.67 -13.34 -18.95
N ALA A 3 -2.83 -14.34 -19.22
CA ALA A 3 -1.37 -14.19 -19.21
C ALA A 3 -0.86 -14.87 -20.47
N GLN A 4 -0.97 -14.19 -21.60
CA GLN A 4 -0.37 -14.63 -22.85
C GLN A 4 0.66 -13.64 -23.42
N ASP A 5 0.73 -12.39 -22.94
CA ASP A 5 1.74 -11.45 -23.42
C ASP A 5 2.47 -10.72 -22.29
N ILE A 6 3.81 -10.78 -22.33
CA ILE A 6 4.74 -10.07 -21.45
C ILE A 6 4.41 -8.56 -21.38
N THR A 7 3.84 -8.03 -22.47
CA THR A 7 3.37 -6.66 -22.62
C THR A 7 2.31 -6.27 -21.59
N GLN A 8 1.34 -7.14 -21.29
CA GLN A 8 0.32 -6.85 -20.27
C GLN A 8 0.93 -6.80 -18.87
N LEU A 9 1.87 -7.70 -18.56
CA LEU A 9 2.60 -7.67 -17.29
C LEU A 9 3.41 -6.38 -17.14
N ILE A 10 4.05 -5.92 -18.21
CA ILE A 10 4.81 -4.66 -18.22
C ILE A 10 3.88 -3.47 -18.00
N ILE A 11 2.73 -3.41 -18.67
CA ILE A 11 1.73 -2.35 -18.49
C ILE A 11 1.22 -2.32 -17.05
N PHE A 12 0.85 -3.47 -16.48
CA PHE A 12 0.41 -3.54 -15.09
C PHE A 12 1.51 -3.18 -14.10
N ARG A 13 2.78 -3.48 -14.40
CA ARG A 13 3.92 -3.04 -13.57
C ARG A 13 4.16 -1.55 -13.68
N ALA A 14 4.00 -0.95 -14.85
CA ALA A 14 4.07 0.49 -15.04
C ALA A 14 2.97 1.21 -14.23
N ILE A 15 1.73 0.68 -14.24
CA ILE A 15 0.62 1.23 -13.45
C ILE A 15 0.89 1.07 -11.94
N GLN A 16 1.35 -0.10 -11.50
CA GLN A 16 1.71 -0.33 -10.09
C GLN A 16 2.85 0.61 -9.63
N GLY A 17 3.81 0.91 -10.51
CA GLY A 17 4.88 1.87 -10.23
C GLY A 17 4.41 3.33 -10.21
N ALA A 18 3.43 3.69 -11.05
CA ALA A 18 2.84 5.02 -11.06
C ALA A 18 2.02 5.31 -9.80
N GLY A 19 1.43 4.28 -9.19
CA GLY A 19 0.78 4.35 -7.88
C GLY A 19 1.78 4.40 -6.73
N ALA A 20 2.58 5.47 -6.64
CA ALA A 20 3.62 5.70 -5.63
C ALA A 20 3.03 5.94 -4.21
N TYR A 21 2.30 4.95 -3.69
CA TYR A 21 1.62 5.00 -2.39
C TYR A 21 2.60 5.24 -1.22
N SER A 22 3.86 4.80 -1.37
CA SER A 22 4.90 4.99 -0.37
C SER A 22 5.25 6.45 -0.12
N SER A 23 5.10 7.32 -1.12
CA SER A 23 5.35 8.75 -0.98
C SER A 23 4.19 9.45 -0.27
N ILE A 24 2.95 9.04 -0.56
CA ILE A 24 1.74 9.51 0.13
C ILE A 24 1.80 9.14 1.62
N LEU A 25 2.21 7.92 1.96
CA LEU A 25 2.34 7.48 3.36
C LEU A 25 3.38 8.29 4.13
N GLN A 26 4.50 8.65 3.51
CA GLN A 26 5.52 9.50 4.13
C GLN A 26 5.02 10.93 4.34
N ALA A 27 4.26 11.49 3.39
CA ALA A 27 3.61 12.79 3.56
C ALA A 27 2.60 12.78 4.72
N ILE A 28 1.77 11.73 4.81
CA ILE A 28 0.79 11.56 5.89
C ILE A 28 1.47 11.47 7.27
N ILE A 29 2.64 10.81 7.39
CA ILE A 29 3.39 10.85 8.66
C ILE A 29 3.80 12.28 8.97
N GLY A 30 4.33 13.00 7.97
CA GLY A 30 4.75 14.40 8.14
C GLY A 30 3.63 15.34 8.55
N ASP A 31 2.38 15.01 8.19
CA ASP A 31 1.19 15.77 8.58
C ASP A 31 0.64 15.38 9.97
N ILE A 32 0.90 14.16 10.45
CA ILE A 32 0.32 13.63 11.70
C ILE A 32 1.29 13.72 12.89
N TYR A 33 2.60 13.56 12.67
CA TYR A 33 3.62 13.52 13.72
C TYR A 33 4.41 14.83 13.76
N GLU A 34 4.77 15.30 14.96
CA GLU A 34 5.72 16.41 15.11
C GLU A 34 7.14 15.96 14.72
N LYS A 35 8.02 16.92 14.36
CA LYS A 35 9.38 16.65 13.85
C LYS A 35 10.21 15.71 14.74
N GLU A 36 10.01 15.78 16.05
CA GLU A 36 10.71 14.95 17.04
C GLU A 36 10.19 13.49 17.07
N GLU A 37 8.95 13.26 16.65
CA GLU A 37 8.30 11.94 16.64
C GLU A 37 8.22 11.32 15.24
N HIS A 38 8.68 12.01 14.19
CA HIS A 38 8.77 11.47 12.82
C HIS A 38 9.48 10.12 12.76
N GLY A 39 10.54 9.93 13.56
CA GLY A 39 11.25 8.65 13.64
C GLY A 39 10.38 7.49 14.16
N LYS A 40 9.51 7.76 15.13
CA LYS A 40 8.54 6.77 15.63
C LYS A 40 7.48 6.45 14.57
N GLY A 41 6.97 7.47 13.87
CA GLY A 41 5.99 7.30 12.79
C GLY A 41 6.54 6.48 11.62
N MET A 42 7.75 6.80 11.16
CA MET A 42 8.43 6.02 10.12
C MET A 42 8.77 4.59 10.58
N GLY A 43 9.17 4.43 11.84
CA GLY A 43 9.40 3.12 12.45
C GLY A 43 8.15 2.25 12.43
N LEU A 44 6.98 2.81 12.77
CA LEU A 44 5.71 2.08 12.75
C LEU A 44 5.28 1.68 11.34
N LEU A 45 5.51 2.53 10.33
CA LEU A 45 5.30 2.14 8.93
C LEU A 45 6.23 1.01 8.51
N ALA A 46 7.53 1.10 8.83
CA ALA A 46 8.50 0.06 8.49
C ALA A 46 8.16 -1.29 9.13
N LEU A 47 7.71 -1.28 10.40
CA LEU A 47 7.21 -2.46 11.09
C LEU A 47 5.98 -3.05 10.39
N SER A 48 5.02 -2.20 10.03
CA SER A 48 3.80 -2.63 9.33
C SER A 48 4.12 -3.25 7.96
N MET A 49 5.04 -2.64 7.20
CA MET A 49 5.53 -3.19 5.93
C MET A 49 6.22 -4.53 6.13
N SER A 50 7.10 -4.64 7.14
CA SER A 50 7.85 -5.86 7.43
C SER A 50 6.93 -7.02 7.81
N LEU A 51 5.93 -6.76 8.65
CA LEU A 51 4.89 -7.74 9.01
C LEU A 51 4.06 -8.14 7.79
N GLY A 52 3.71 -7.18 6.93
CA GLY A 52 3.01 -7.45 5.68
C GLY A 52 3.81 -8.33 4.71
N TYR A 53 5.11 -8.06 4.54
CA TYR A 53 5.99 -8.89 3.71
C TYR A 53 6.13 -10.30 4.26
N PHE A 54 6.36 -10.42 5.57
CA PHE A 54 6.49 -11.72 6.23
C PHE A 54 5.19 -12.52 6.10
N GLY A 55 4.04 -11.91 6.42
CA GLY A 55 2.73 -12.53 6.26
C GLY A 55 2.46 -12.92 4.80
N GLY A 56 2.79 -12.04 3.85
CA GLY A 56 2.61 -12.28 2.41
C GLY A 56 3.44 -13.47 1.90
N ILE A 57 4.69 -13.62 2.32
CA ILE A 57 5.55 -14.74 1.92
C ILE A 57 5.04 -16.04 2.53
N VAL A 58 4.70 -16.04 3.82
CA VAL A 58 4.22 -17.25 4.52
C VAL A 58 2.90 -17.74 3.92
N ILE A 59 1.93 -16.82 3.75
CA ILE A 59 0.62 -17.14 3.18
C ILE A 59 0.75 -17.49 1.68
N GLY A 60 1.57 -16.74 0.94
CA GLY A 60 1.81 -16.98 -0.49
C GLY A 60 2.50 -18.32 -0.75
N GLY A 61 3.52 -18.68 0.04
CA GLY A 61 4.21 -19.97 -0.06
C GLY A 61 3.29 -21.16 0.26
N TYR A 62 2.45 -21.02 1.29
CA TYR A 62 1.46 -22.03 1.65
C TYR A 62 0.43 -22.24 0.52
N ILE A 63 -0.11 -21.15 -0.02
CA ILE A 63 -1.09 -21.20 -1.13
C ILE A 63 -0.46 -21.75 -2.41
N SER A 64 0.79 -21.40 -2.72
CA SER A 64 1.51 -21.91 -3.91
C SER A 64 1.72 -23.42 -3.87
N SER A 65 1.83 -24.00 -2.67
CA SER A 65 2.11 -25.43 -2.48
C SER A 65 0.90 -26.32 -2.77
N TYR A 66 -0.33 -25.82 -2.54
CA TYR A 66 -1.56 -26.59 -2.76
C TYR A 66 -2.22 -26.35 -4.12
N LEU A 67 -2.14 -25.13 -4.66
CA LEU A 67 -2.91 -24.70 -5.84
C LEU A 67 -2.05 -24.49 -7.10
N GLY A 68 -0.74 -24.72 -7.00
CA GLY A 68 0.24 -24.49 -8.06
C GLY A 68 0.50 -23.01 -8.32
N PHE A 69 1.70 -22.72 -8.85
CA PHE A 69 2.19 -21.35 -9.15
C PHE A 69 1.25 -20.51 -10.03
N ARG A 70 0.30 -21.14 -10.74
CA ARG A 70 -0.61 -20.45 -11.67
C ARG A 70 -1.78 -19.75 -10.96
N ASN A 71 -2.25 -20.28 -9.85
CA ASN A 71 -3.41 -19.71 -9.12
C ASN A 71 -3.00 -18.58 -8.18
N ILE A 72 -1.72 -18.51 -7.79
CA ILE A 72 -1.23 -17.46 -6.90
C ILE A 72 -1.42 -16.06 -7.48
N PHE A 73 -1.20 -15.87 -8.78
CA PHE A 73 -1.37 -14.57 -9.43
C PHE A 73 -2.81 -14.06 -9.40
N SER A 74 -3.79 -14.95 -9.57
CA SER A 74 -5.21 -14.58 -9.50
C SER A 74 -5.62 -14.25 -8.07
N ILE A 75 -5.11 -15.00 -7.09
CA ILE A 75 -5.35 -14.76 -5.66
C ILE A 75 -4.74 -13.42 -5.24
N THR A 76 -3.47 -13.16 -5.58
CA THR A 76 -2.81 -11.89 -5.26
C THR A 76 -3.51 -10.72 -5.94
N GLY A 77 -3.96 -10.87 -7.19
CA GLY A 77 -4.75 -9.84 -7.88
C GLY A 77 -6.07 -9.52 -7.19
N ILE A 78 -6.83 -10.54 -6.76
CA ILE A 78 -8.06 -10.36 -5.97
C ILE A 78 -7.74 -9.70 -4.62
N LEU A 79 -6.65 -10.12 -3.96
CA LEU A 79 -6.21 -9.56 -2.69
C LEU A 79 -5.86 -8.07 -2.83
N THR A 80 -5.20 -7.68 -3.93
CA THR A 80 -4.88 -6.29 -4.25
C THR A 80 -6.15 -5.47 -4.47
N ILE A 81 -7.15 -6.01 -5.18
CA ILE A 81 -8.43 -5.32 -5.37
C ILE A 81 -9.13 -5.13 -4.02
N ILE A 82 -9.19 -6.17 -3.18
CA ILE A 82 -9.78 -6.09 -1.84
C ILE A 82 -9.04 -5.03 -1.00
N SER A 83 -7.72 -5.04 -1.00
CA SER A 83 -6.91 -4.05 -0.29
C SER A 83 -7.18 -2.62 -0.80
N GLY A 84 -7.31 -2.44 -2.12
CA GLY A 84 -7.69 -1.16 -2.71
C GLY A 84 -9.09 -0.70 -2.30
N VAL A 85 -10.07 -1.60 -2.24
CA VAL A 85 -11.43 -1.29 -1.76
C VAL A 85 -11.42 -0.90 -0.29
N VAL A 86 -10.71 -1.65 0.55
CA VAL A 86 -10.53 -1.34 1.97
C VAL A 86 -9.86 0.03 2.13
N MET A 87 -8.83 0.32 1.33
CA MET A 87 -8.18 1.63 1.33
C MET A 87 -9.16 2.73 0.95
N ILE A 88 -9.99 2.58 -0.09
CA ILE A 88 -10.98 3.59 -0.47
C ILE A 88 -12.01 3.81 0.65
N ILE A 89 -12.48 2.76 1.31
CA ILE A 89 -13.46 2.86 2.40
C ILE A 89 -12.85 3.56 3.62
N PHE A 90 -11.65 3.15 4.05
CA PHE A 90 -11.00 3.73 5.24
C PHE A 90 -10.38 5.11 4.99
N LEU A 91 -9.87 5.38 3.78
CA LEU A 91 -9.25 6.66 3.43
C LEU A 91 -10.30 7.76 3.20
N LYS A 92 -11.55 7.39 2.85
CA LYS A 92 -12.64 8.35 2.63
C LYS A 92 -13.02 9.14 3.90
N GLU A 93 -12.57 8.74 5.08
CA GLU A 93 -12.92 9.38 6.35
C GLU A 93 -11.84 10.34 6.92
N LYS A 94 -10.76 10.66 6.21
CA LYS A 94 -9.72 11.59 6.71
C LYS A 94 -9.47 12.84 5.85
N GLY A 95 -10.39 13.17 4.95
CA GLY A 95 -10.29 14.35 4.07
C GLY A 95 -10.81 15.67 4.64
N ASN A 96 -11.09 15.81 5.95
CA ASN A 96 -11.66 17.07 6.45
C ASN A 96 -11.23 17.54 7.85
N LYS A 97 -9.99 17.31 8.25
CA LYS A 97 -9.37 18.11 9.30
C LYS A 97 -7.95 18.48 8.92
N MET A 98 -7.69 19.78 8.92
CA MET A 98 -6.38 20.46 8.83
C MET A 98 -5.97 21.04 7.46
N VAL A 99 -6.86 21.80 6.82
CA VAL A 99 -6.49 23.11 6.24
C VAL A 99 -6.95 24.19 7.23
N LYS A 100 -6.22 24.35 8.35
CA LYS A 100 -6.29 25.57 9.17
C LYS A 100 -5.15 25.66 10.18
N SER A 101 -4.00 26.16 9.73
CA SER A 101 -3.06 26.99 10.49
C SER A 101 -1.95 27.33 9.47
N ASP A 102 -1.67 28.56 9.04
CA ASP A 102 -1.72 29.78 9.81
C ASP A 102 -1.79 30.97 8.82
N THR A 103 -2.91 31.70 8.87
CA THR A 103 -2.98 33.07 8.36
C THR A 103 -3.05 33.93 9.59
N ARG A 104 -1.90 34.44 10.05
CA ARG A 104 -1.68 35.73 10.73
C ARG A 104 -0.37 35.72 11.53
N THR A 105 0.65 36.37 10.99
CA THR A 105 1.44 37.42 11.68
C THR A 105 2.42 38.03 10.67
N PHE A 106 1.93 39.00 9.93
CA PHE A 106 2.65 40.27 9.77
C PHE A 106 2.03 41.25 10.75
#